data_AF-A0A3N5JV13-F1
#
_entry.id   AF-A0A3N5JV13-F1
#
_cell.length_a   1.000
_cell.length_b   1.000
_cell.length_c   1.000
_cell.angle_alpha   90.00
_cell.angle_beta   90.00
_cell.angle_gamma   90.00
#
_symmetry.space_group_name_H-M   'P 1'
#
loop_
_entity.id
_entity.type
_entity.pdbx_description
1 polymer ?
#
loop_
_entity_poly.entity_id
_entity_poly.type
_entity_poly.pdbx_seq_one_letter_code
_entity_poly.pdbx_strand_id
1 'polypeptide(L)'
;MKTTLDLPDDLMREVKIRAVMENRRLKDAIADLLRRGLSQRSPPRIRHRVALPLVGCARKARPDEEMTPERVAGILLEEESEAGRGSVR
;
A
#
# COMPACT_ATOMS: atom_id res chain seq x y z
N MET A 1 18.97 11.99 -27.71
CA MET A 1 18.87 13.46 -27.52
C MET A 1 19.84 13.86 -26.42
N LYS A 2 20.49 15.02 -26.53
CA LYS A 2 21.26 15.62 -25.41
C LYS A 2 20.38 16.66 -24.72
N THR A 3 20.35 16.64 -23.41
CA THR A 3 19.54 17.53 -22.59
C THR A 3 20.41 18.07 -21.46
N THR A 4 20.18 19.32 -21.08
CA THR A 4 20.78 19.94 -19.89
C THR A 4 19.72 19.97 -18.80
N LEU A 5 20.06 19.50 -17.60
CA LEU A 5 19.17 19.47 -16.44
C LEU A 5 19.94 20.04 -15.25
N ASP A 6 19.31 20.92 -14.49
CA ASP A 6 19.84 21.37 -13.21
C ASP A 6 19.54 20.30 -12.15
N LEU A 7 20.59 19.75 -11.56
CA LEU A 7 20.51 18.72 -10.52
C LEU A 7 21.16 19.24 -9.25
N PRO A 8 20.57 18.98 -8.07
CA PRO A 8 21.23 19.23 -6.80
C PRO A 8 22.61 18.56 -6.72
N ASP A 9 23.59 19.27 -6.14
CA ASP A 9 24.98 18.81 -6.07
C ASP A 9 25.14 17.51 -5.28
N ASP A 10 24.37 17.35 -4.20
CA ASP A 10 24.30 16.14 -3.40
C ASP A 10 23.82 14.95 -4.22
N LEU A 11 22.75 15.13 -5.01
CA LEU A 11 22.25 14.08 -5.90
C LEU A 11 23.28 13.71 -6.97
N MET A 12 23.94 14.70 -7.55
CA MET A 12 24.99 14.46 -8.55
C MET A 12 26.18 13.70 -7.96
N ARG A 13 26.54 13.98 -6.70
CA ARG A 13 27.58 13.26 -5.96
C ARG A 13 27.20 11.79 -5.74
N GLU A 14 25.99 11.52 -5.29
CA GLU A 14 25.51 10.14 -5.08
C GLU A 14 25.52 9.32 -6.38
N VAL A 15 25.07 9.92 -7.49
CA VAL A 15 25.08 9.25 -8.79
C VAL A 15 26.51 8.96 -9.27
N LYS A 16 27.47 9.87 -9.02
CA LYS A 16 28.88 9.64 -9.33
C LYS A 16 29.45 8.47 -8.52
N ILE A 17 29.18 8.42 -7.21
CA ILE A 17 29.62 7.32 -6.34
C ILE A 17 29.06 6.00 -6.86
N ARG A 18 27.75 5.93 -7.14
CA ARG A 18 27.12 4.74 -7.70
C ARG A 18 27.74 4.30 -9.03
N ALA A 19 28.03 5.24 -9.93
CA ALA A 19 28.66 4.93 -11.22
C ALA A 19 30.07 4.32 -11.05
N VAL A 20 30.86 4.83 -10.10
CA VAL A 20 32.18 4.28 -9.76
C VAL A 20 32.04 2.88 -9.16
N MET A 21 31.14 2.69 -8.19
CA MET A 21 30.92 1.40 -7.53
C MET A 21 30.46 0.31 -8.51
N GLU A 22 29.63 0.67 -9.49
CA GLU A 22 29.13 -0.27 -10.51
C GLU A 22 30.10 -0.41 -11.70
N ASN A 23 31.23 0.29 -11.71
CA ASN A 23 32.17 0.39 -12.84
C ASN A 23 31.47 0.75 -14.18
N ARG A 24 30.52 1.70 -14.11
CA ARG A 24 29.69 2.16 -15.24
C ARG A 24 29.98 3.61 -15.59
N ARG A 25 29.73 3.97 -16.84
CA ARG A 25 29.79 5.39 -17.25
C ARG A 25 28.63 6.15 -16.63
N LEU A 26 28.92 7.38 -16.19
CA LEU A 26 27.94 8.26 -15.55
C LEU A 26 26.66 8.47 -16.37
N LYS A 27 26.79 8.69 -17.69
CA LYS A 27 25.63 8.86 -18.59
C LYS A 27 24.72 7.63 -18.63
N ASP A 28 25.29 6.43 -18.52
CA ASP A 28 24.56 5.17 -18.60
C ASP A 28 23.86 4.88 -17.27
N ALA A 29 24.52 5.23 -16.14
CA ALA A 29 23.91 5.20 -14.81
C ALA A 29 22.73 6.18 -14.70
N ILE A 30 22.90 7.43 -15.17
CA ILE A 30 21.82 8.44 -15.18
C ILE A 30 20.65 7.96 -16.04
N ALA A 31 20.91 7.46 -17.25
CA ALA A 31 19.85 6.98 -18.15
C ALA A 31 19.06 5.82 -17.53
N ASP A 32 19.73 4.88 -16.87
CA ASP A 32 19.10 3.75 -16.19
C ASP A 32 18.27 4.20 -14.97
N LEU A 33 18.80 5.10 -14.14
CA LEU A 33 18.06 5.68 -13.01
C LEU A 33 16.79 6.41 -13.47
N LEU A 34 16.88 7.22 -14.54
CA LEU A 34 15.73 7.89 -15.12
C LEU A 34 14.70 6.90 -15.66
N ARG A 35 15.14 5.84 -16.37
CA ARG A 35 14.23 4.79 -16.85
C ARG A 35 13.51 4.11 -15.70
N ARG A 36 14.21 3.75 -14.62
CA ARG A 36 13.62 3.13 -13.43
C ARG A 36 12.62 4.04 -12.75
N GLY A 37 12.97 5.31 -12.55
CA GLY A 37 12.07 6.31 -11.96
C GLY A 37 10.81 6.55 -12.79
N LEU A 38 10.93 6.58 -14.12
CA LEU A 38 9.79 6.73 -15.03
C LEU A 38 8.94 5.44 -15.14
N SER A 39 9.56 4.27 -14.96
CA SER A 39 8.85 2.97 -14.98
C SER A 39 8.15 2.68 -13.65
N GLN A 40 8.57 3.33 -12.57
CA GLN A 40 7.85 3.29 -11.29
C GLN A 40 6.53 4.03 -11.46
N ARG A 41 5.48 3.26 -11.76
CA ARG A 41 4.10 3.72 -11.53
C ARG A 41 4.02 4.06 -10.05
N SER A 42 3.66 5.31 -9.71
CA SER A 42 3.32 5.64 -8.33
C SER A 42 2.39 4.53 -7.85
N PRO A 43 2.70 3.82 -6.75
CA PRO A 43 1.72 2.90 -6.21
C PRO A 43 0.45 3.72 -6.05
N PRO A 44 -0.73 3.16 -6.43
CA PRO A 44 -1.97 3.84 -6.10
C PRO A 44 -1.85 4.21 -4.62
N ARG A 45 -2.09 5.49 -4.27
CA ARG A 45 -2.21 5.88 -2.87
C ARG A 45 -3.44 5.15 -2.35
N ILE A 46 -3.30 3.87 -2.02
CA ILE A 46 -4.38 3.11 -1.42
C ILE A 46 -4.42 3.63 0.00
N ARG A 47 -5.29 4.62 0.21
CA ARG A 47 -5.69 5.05 1.55
C ARG A 47 -6.56 3.94 2.12
N HIS A 48 -5.98 2.79 2.46
CA HIS A 48 -6.66 1.89 3.36
C HIS A 48 -6.71 2.61 4.71
N ARG A 49 -7.89 3.12 5.06
CA ARG A 49 -8.16 3.64 6.41
C ARG A 49 -8.06 2.55 7.48
N VAL A 50 -7.89 1.30 7.07
CA VAL A 50 -7.86 0.10 7.92
C VAL A 50 -6.53 -0.62 7.74
N ALA A 51 -6.04 -1.22 8.82
CA ALA A 51 -4.78 -1.98 8.84
C ALA A 51 -4.88 -3.34 8.13
N LEU A 52 -6.10 -3.80 7.82
CA LEU A 52 -6.39 -5.11 7.24
C LEU A 52 -6.81 -4.99 5.76
N PRO A 53 -6.51 -5.99 4.92
CA PRO A 53 -6.99 -6.04 3.55
C PRO A 53 -8.52 -6.02 3.48
N LEU A 54 -9.08 -5.22 2.56
CA LEU A 54 -10.52 -5.23 2.29
C LEU A 54 -10.84 -6.33 1.27
N VAL A 55 -11.68 -7.29 1.66
CA VAL A 55 -12.22 -8.32 0.77
C VAL A 55 -13.49 -7.79 0.10
N GLY A 56 -13.49 -7.66 -1.23
CA GLY A 56 -14.66 -7.24 -1.98
C GLY A 56 -15.71 -8.35 -2.10
N CYS A 57 -16.98 -8.01 -1.88
CA CYS A 57 -18.09 -8.95 -2.06
C CYS A 57 -18.54 -9.00 -3.53
N ALA A 58 -19.03 -10.16 -3.99
CA ALA A 58 -19.52 -10.34 -5.36
C ALA A 58 -20.76 -9.48 -5.70
N ARG A 59 -21.54 -9.10 -4.69
CA ARG A 59 -22.72 -8.23 -4.80
C ARG A 59 -22.87 -7.36 -3.56
N LYS A 60 -23.67 -6.30 -3.67
CA LYS A 60 -24.11 -5.54 -2.50
C LYS A 60 -25.01 -6.41 -1.61
N ALA A 61 -24.90 -6.21 -0.30
CA ALA A 61 -25.81 -6.79 0.67
C ALA A 61 -27.23 -6.24 0.43
N ARG A 62 -28.24 -7.07 0.64
CA ARG A 62 -29.62 -6.61 0.75
C ARG A 62 -29.81 -5.97 2.14
N PRO A 63 -30.82 -5.11 2.35
CA PRO A 63 -31.03 -4.44 3.63
C PRO A 63 -31.11 -5.39 4.84
N ASP A 64 -31.66 -6.59 4.65
CA ASP A 64 -31.78 -7.65 5.66
C ASP A 64 -30.50 -8.49 5.84
N GLU A 65 -29.51 -8.32 4.96
CA GLU A 65 -28.20 -8.97 5.01
C GLU A 65 -27.10 -7.99 5.44
N GLU A 66 -27.41 -6.69 5.52
CA GLU A 66 -26.45 -5.68 5.95
C GLU A 66 -26.02 -5.92 7.40
N MET A 67 -24.71 -5.81 7.62
CA MET A 67 -24.10 -5.92 8.93
C MET A 67 -24.00 -4.52 9.54
N THR A 68 -25.14 -3.97 9.95
CA THR A 68 -25.19 -2.66 10.61
C THR A 68 -24.62 -2.73 12.03
N PRO A 69 -24.13 -1.62 12.61
CA PRO A 69 -23.59 -1.61 13.97
C PRO A 69 -24.56 -2.18 15.02
N GLU A 70 -25.85 -1.88 14.88
CA GLU A 70 -26.91 -2.33 15.79
C GLU A 70 -27.11 -3.85 15.71
N ARG A 71 -27.07 -4.40 14.49
CA ARG A 71 -27.17 -5.83 14.28
C ARG A 71 -25.97 -6.58 14.85
N VAL A 72 -24.76 -6.05 14.64
CA VAL A 72 -23.53 -6.61 15.22
C VAL A 72 -23.63 -6.63 16.74
N ALA A 73 -24.08 -5.53 17.35
CA ALA A 73 -24.26 -5.45 18.79
C ALA A 73 -25.27 -6.50 19.29
N GLY A 74 -26.39 -6.70 18.59
CA GLY A 74 -27.36 -7.74 18.92
C GLY A 74 -26.77 -9.15 18.89
N ILE A 75 -26.06 -9.49 17.79
CA ILE A 75 -25.43 -10.81 17.63
C ILE A 75 -24.40 -11.07 18.74
N LEU A 76 -23.52 -10.11 19.01
CA LEU A 76 -22.48 -10.28 20.04
C LEU A 76 -23.07 -10.47 21.44
N LEU A 77 -24.14 -9.74 21.77
CA LEU A 77 -24.85 -9.92 23.04
C LEU A 77 -25.52 -11.28 23.14
N GLU A 78 -26.11 -11.77 22.05
CA GLU A 78 -26.68 -13.11 21.98
C GLU A 78 -25.61 -14.18 22.22
N GLU A 79 -24.47 -14.09 21.52
CA GLU A 79 -23.32 -14.99 21.68
C GLU A 79 -22.76 -15.02 23.11
N GLU A 80 -22.58 -13.85 23.74
CA GLU A 80 -22.15 -13.76 25.14
C GLU A 80 -23.13 -14.46 26.08
N SER A 81 -24.44 -14.29 25.84
CA SER A 81 -25.50 -14.92 26.64
C SER A 81 -25.53 -16.44 26.48
N GLU A 82 -25.19 -16.95 25.30
CA GLU A 82 -25.12 -18.40 25.02
C GLU A 82 -23.85 -19.01 25.62
N ALA A 83 -22.71 -18.34 25.49
CA ALA A 83 -21.46 -18.74 26.13
C ALA A 83 -21.59 -18.79 27.66
N GLY A 84 -22.28 -17.81 28.26
CA GLY A 84 -22.57 -17.79 29.70
C GLY A 84 -23.43 -18.97 30.17
N ARG A 85 -24.38 -19.43 29.35
CA ARG A 85 -25.23 -20.60 29.66
C ARG A 85 -24.49 -21.94 29.58
N GLY A 86 -23.42 -22.02 28.78
CA GLY A 86 -22.56 -23.19 28.68
C GLY A 86 -21.64 -23.41 29.89
N SER A 87 -21.39 -22.37 30.70
CA SER A 87 -20.49 -22.43 31.86
C SER A 87 -21.16 -22.81 33.19
N VAL A 88 -22.50 -22.97 33.22
CA VAL A 88 -23.27 -23.30 34.45
C VAL A 88 -23.76 -24.76 34.43
N ARG A 89 -22.96 -25.68 33.89
CA ARG A 89 -23.19 -27.13 34.02
C ARG A 89 -21.99 -27.83 34.61
#